data_AF-A0A0H2YAM2-F1
#
_entry.id   AF-A0A0H2YAM2-F1
#
_cell.length_a   1.000
_cell.length_b   1.000
_cell.length_c   1.000
_cell.angle_alpha   90.00
_cell.angle_beta   90.00
_cell.angle_gamma   90.00
#
_symmetry.space_group_name_H-M   'P 1'
#
loop_
_entity.id
_entity.type
_entity.pdbx_description
1 polymer ?
#
loop_
_entity_poly.entity_id
_entity_poly.type
_entity_poly.pdbx_seq_one_letter_code
_entity_poly.pdbx_strand_id
1 'polypeptide(L)' 'MINNSFWQGKRVFVTGHTGFKGGWLSLWLQTMGATVKGYSLPPPHGA' A
#
# COMPACT_ATOMS: atom_id res chain seq x y z
N MET A 1 -6.57 6.29 -17.26
CA MET A 1 -5.43 5.38 -17.06
C MET A 1 -4.61 5.86 -15.87
N ILE A 2 -3.90 4.97 -15.17
CA ILE A 2 -3.05 5.34 -14.03
C ILE A 2 -1.68 5.79 -14.55
N ASN A 3 -1.14 6.90 -14.02
CA ASN A 3 0.17 7.43 -14.38
C ASN A 3 1.23 7.02 -13.34
N ASN A 4 2.16 6.13 -13.71
CA ASN A 4 3.21 5.65 -12.81
C ASN A 4 4.17 6.78 -12.38
N SER A 5 4.47 7.73 -13.26
CA SER A 5 5.37 8.85 -12.95
C SER A 5 4.83 9.77 -11.85
N PHE A 6 3.51 9.82 -11.67
CA PHE A 6 2.90 10.59 -10.59
C PHE A 6 3.23 9.99 -9.21
N TRP A 7 3.27 8.66 -9.11
CA TRP A 7 3.47 7.91 -7.88
C TRP A 7 4.94 7.75 -7.49
N GLN A 8 5.85 7.81 -8.46
CA GLN A 8 7.29 7.71 -8.23
C GLN A 8 7.74 8.73 -7.15
N GLY A 9 8.34 8.22 -6.07
CA GLY A 9 8.86 9.03 -4.96
C GLY A 9 7.80 9.66 -4.05
N LYS A 10 6.49 9.47 -4.31
CA LYS A 10 5.42 9.96 -3.42
C LYS A 10 5.49 9.24 -2.08
N ARG A 11 5.37 9.99 -0.99
CA ARG A 11 5.18 9.43 0.36
C ARG A 11 3.69 9.20 0.56
N VAL A 12 3.29 7.94 0.70
CA VAL A 12 1.89 7.54 0.83
C VAL A 12 1.69 6.82 2.16
N PHE A 13 0.73 7.31 2.95
CA PHE A 13 0.36 6.69 4.22
C PHE A 13 -0.92 5.86 4.03
N VAL A 14 -0.87 4.56 4.37
CA VAL A 14 -2.00 3.63 4.19
C VAL A 14 -2.39 3.02 5.53
N THR A 15 -3.59 3.35 6.01
CA THR A 15 -4.20 2.64 7.15
C THR A 15 -4.85 1.34 6.68
N GLY A 16 -4.72 0.25 7.43
CA GLY A 16 -5.29 -1.05 7.02
C GLY A 16 -4.46 -1.81 5.99
N HIS A 17 -3.17 -1.46 5.81
CA HIS A 17 -2.25 -2.07 4.84
C HIS A 17 -2.02 -3.59 5.01
N THR A 18 -2.29 -4.17 6.19
CA THR A 18 -2.20 -5.61 6.47
C THR A 18 -3.42 -6.42 6.03
N GLY A 19 -4.55 -5.78 5.66
CA GLY A 19 -5.74 -6.47 5.16
C GLY A 19 -5.66 -6.77 3.65
N PHE A 20 -6.63 -7.53 3.11
CA PHE A 20 -6.63 -7.92 1.69
C PHE A 20 -6.50 -6.74 0.72
N LYS A 21 -7.41 -5.76 0.81
CA LYS A 21 -7.41 -4.58 -0.07
C LYS A 21 -6.19 -3.69 0.18
N GLY A 22 -5.86 -3.47 1.45
CA GLY A 22 -4.75 -2.61 1.84
C GLY A 22 -3.40 -3.18 1.40
N GLY A 23 -3.23 -4.51 1.45
CA GLY A 23 -2.03 -5.21 1.01
C GLY A 23 -1.85 -5.08 -0.49
N TRP A 24 -2.88 -5.39 -1.28
CA TRP A 24 -2.83 -5.22 -2.74
C TRP A 24 -2.61 -3.77 -3.17
N LEU A 25 -3.29 -2.82 -2.53
CA LEU A 25 -3.07 -1.39 -2.81
C LEU A 25 -1.64 -0.98 -2.47
N SER A 26 -1.11 -1.41 -1.34
CA SER A 26 0.26 -1.10 -0.91
C SER A 26 1.29 -1.70 -1.86
N LEU A 27 1.06 -2.92 -2.35
CA LEU A 27 1.91 -3.55 -3.35
C LEU A 27 1.87 -2.77 -4.67
N TRP A 28 0.67 -2.41 -5.15
CA TRP A 28 0.51 -1.67 -6.39
C TRP A 28 1.20 -0.30 -6.33
N LEU A 29 1.04 0.44 -5.23
CA LEU A 29 1.74 1.71 -5.01
C LEU A 29 3.27 1.56 -4.99
N GLN A 30 3.78 0.52 -4.34
CA GLN A 30 5.21 0.20 -4.34
C GLN A 30 5.71 -0.13 -5.75
N THR A 31 4.95 -0.88 -6.55
CA THR A 31 5.34 -1.19 -7.95
C THR A 31 5.40 0.05 -8.84
N MET A 32 4.70 1.14 -8.47
CA MET A 32 4.78 2.44 -9.16
C MET A 32 5.84 3.38 -8.55
N GLY A 33 6.67 2.89 -7.63
CA GLY A 33 7.79 3.65 -7.04
C GLY A 33 7.40 4.58 -5.90
N ALA A 34 6.21 4.44 -5.32
CA ALA A 34 5.82 5.20 -4.13
C ALA A 34 6.55 4.67 -2.87
N THR A 35 6.90 5.57 -1.97
CA THR A 35 7.36 5.25 -0.61
C THR A 35 6.14 5.10 0.30
N VAL A 36 5.72 3.85 0.55
CA VAL A 36 4.53 3.55 1.34
C VAL A 36 4.89 3.35 2.82
N LYS A 37 4.14 3.99 3.72
CA LYS A 37 4.18 3.70 5.16
C LYS A 37 2.79 3.23 5.61
N GLY A 38 2.75 2.08 6.28
CA GLY A 38 1.51 1.46 6.73
C GLY A 38 1.25 1.67 8.22
N TYR A 39 -0.04 1.71 8.61
CA TYR A 39 -0.46 1.55 10.00
C TYR A 39 -1.70 0.65 10.08
N SER A 40 -1.59 -0.43 10.85
CA SER A 40 -2.67 -1.39 11.01
C SER A 40 -2.52 -2.17 12.30
N LEU A 41 -3.63 -2.77 12.74
CA LEU A 41 -3.58 -3.94 13.61
C LEU A 41 -2.89 -5.12 12.90
N PRO A 42 -2.39 -6.11 13.66
CA PRO A 42 -1.92 -7.37 13.08
C PRO A 42 -2.99 -7.98 12.15
N PRO A 43 -2.59 -8.62 11.04
CA PRO A 43 -3.55 -9.36 10.22
C PRO A 43 -4.21 -10.45 11.06
N PRO A 44 -5.48 -10.78 10.82
CA PRO A 44 -6.12 -11.89 11.52
C PRO A 44 -5.33 -13.16 11.27
N HIS A 45 -4.99 -13.89 12.34
CA HIS A 45 -4.51 -15.26 12.21
C HIS A 45 -5.66 -16.08 11.59
N GLY A 46 -5.38 -16.81 10.51
CA GLY A 46 -6.39 -17.64 9.85
C GLY A 46 -7.00 -18.62 10.86
N ALA A 47 -8.32 -18.84 10.73
CA ALA A 47 -8.98 -20.01 11.30
C ALA A 47 -8.54 -21.27 10.54
#